data_AF-G4XEK4-F1
#
_entry.id   AF-G4XEK4-F1
#
_cell.length_a   1.000
_cell.length_b   1.000
_cell.length_c   1.000
_cell.angle_alpha   90.00
_cell.angle_beta   90.00
_cell.angle_gamma   90.00
#
_symmetry.space_group_name_H-M   'P 1'
#
loop_
_entity.id
_entity.type
_entity.pdbx_description
1 polymer ?
#
loop_
_entity_poly.entity_id
_entity_poly.type
_entity_poly.pdbx_seq_one_letter_code
_entity_poly.pdbx_strand_id
1 'polypeptide(L)'
;SFCLLWLRDMEILLRYVTYATLAGDASVLDDRCLNGLRETYVALGVPGASVSAGVAKMKDAAIAIANDPAGMTPGDCSSLIAEVAGYFDARAFAVA
;
A
#
# COMPACT_ATOMS: atom_id res chain seq x y z
N SER A 1 6.67 13.51 16.56
CA SER A 1 7.54 12.75 15.65
C SER A 1 6.87 11.57 14.95
N PHE A 2 5.98 10.80 15.62
CA PHE A 2 5.35 9.61 15.04
C PHE A 2 4.46 9.88 13.80
N CYS A 3 3.68 10.97 13.79
CA CYS A 3 2.82 11.32 12.65
C CYS A 3 3.61 11.57 11.34
N LEU A 4 4.80 12.17 11.44
CA LEU A 4 5.66 12.41 10.27
C LEU A 4 6.29 11.12 9.74
N LEU A 5 6.67 10.20 10.64
CA LEU A 5 7.17 8.87 10.25
C LEU A 5 6.07 8.08 9.53
N TRP A 6 4.85 8.11 10.08
CA TRP A 6 3.67 7.49 9.49
C TRP A 6 3.39 7.99 8.07
N LEU A 7 3.28 9.31 7.89
CA LEU A 7 3.06 9.92 6.57
C LEU A 7 4.16 9.55 5.57
N ARG A 8 5.40 9.50 6.03
CA ARG A 8 6.55 9.14 5.19
C ARG A 8 6.51 7.67 4.77
N ASP A 9 6.20 6.76 5.69
CA ASP A 9 6.03 5.34 5.38
C ASP A 9 4.87 5.11 4.41
N MET A 10 3.75 5.82 4.58
CA MET A 10 2.60 5.72 3.67
C MET A 10 2.91 6.25 2.27
N GLU A 11 3.66 7.34 2.13
CA GLU A 11 4.12 7.86 0.82
C GLU A 11 5.06 6.86 0.13
N ILE A 12 6.04 6.33 0.87
CA ILE A 12 6.98 5.34 0.35
C ILE A 12 6.24 4.08 -0.10
N LEU A 13 5.29 3.61 0.71
CA LEU A 13 4.41 2.48 0.40
C LEU A 13 3.70 2.69 -0.93
N LEU A 14 3.01 3.82 -1.08
CA LEU A 14 2.24 4.13 -2.29
C LEU A 14 3.14 4.15 -3.52
N ARG A 15 4.32 4.79 -3.41
CA ARG A 15 5.28 4.89 -4.50
C ARG A 15 5.80 3.53 -4.95
N TYR A 16 6.15 2.65 -4.00
CA TYR A 16 6.60 1.31 -4.35
C TYR A 16 5.47 0.42 -4.89
N VAL A 17 4.22 0.60 -4.43
CA VAL A 17 3.07 -0.09 -5.05
C VAL A 17 2.91 0.34 -6.50
N THR A 18 2.96 1.64 -6.81
CA THR A 18 2.91 2.12 -8.21
C THR A 18 4.06 1.56 -9.04
N TYR A 19 5.28 1.50 -8.50
CA TYR A 19 6.41 0.89 -9.22
C TYR A 19 6.22 -0.61 -9.44
N ALA A 20 5.70 -1.34 -8.46
CA ALA A 20 5.39 -2.76 -8.58
C ALA A 20 4.31 -3.01 -9.65
N THR A 21 3.25 -2.21 -9.67
CA THR A 21 2.20 -2.28 -10.70
C THR A 21 2.74 -1.95 -12.09
N LEU A 22 3.70 -1.00 -12.19
CA LEU A 22 4.30 -0.64 -13.47
C LEU A 22 5.31 -1.68 -13.97
N ALA A 23 5.99 -2.37 -13.05
CA ALA A 23 6.95 -3.43 -13.33
C ALA A 23 6.28 -4.83 -13.47
N GLY A 24 5.05 -4.99 -12.98
CA GLY A 24 4.36 -6.28 -12.89
C GLY A 24 4.97 -7.26 -11.87
N ASP A 25 5.80 -6.76 -10.95
CA ASP A 25 6.51 -7.58 -9.96
C ASP A 25 6.52 -6.91 -8.58
N ALA A 26 6.01 -7.64 -7.58
CA ALA A 26 5.93 -7.18 -6.19
C ALA A 26 7.10 -7.62 -5.31
N SER A 27 8.09 -8.34 -5.85
CA SER A 27 9.17 -8.93 -5.06
C SER A 27 10.01 -7.84 -4.36
N VAL A 28 10.21 -6.70 -5.02
CA VAL A 28 10.94 -5.54 -4.47
C VAL A 28 10.20 -4.89 -3.29
N LEU A 29 8.87 -4.98 -3.28
CA LEU A 29 8.01 -4.44 -2.23
C LEU A 29 8.14 -5.27 -0.95
N ASP A 30 8.13 -6.59 -1.11
CA ASP A 30 8.16 -7.58 -0.04
C ASP A 30 9.48 -7.51 0.72
N ASP A 31 10.60 -7.62 0.00
CA ASP A 31 11.94 -7.65 0.60
C ASP A 31 12.32 -6.35 1.30
N ARG A 32 11.96 -5.18 0.75
CA ARG A 32 12.41 -3.88 1.29
C ARG A 32 11.46 -3.27 2.30
N CYS A 33 10.16 -3.59 2.22
CA CYS A 33 9.16 -2.93 3.03
C CYS A 33 8.54 -3.83 4.10
N LEU A 34 8.54 -5.17 3.92
CA LEU A 34 8.03 -6.08 4.94
C LEU A 34 9.13 -6.58 5.86
N ASN A 35 10.32 -6.81 5.32
CA ASN A 35 11.46 -7.27 6.09
C ASN A 35 12.11 -6.10 6.87
N GLY A 36 11.60 -5.82 8.08
CA GLY A 36 12.15 -4.85 9.03
C GLY A 36 11.17 -3.78 9.52
N LEU A 37 10.09 -3.52 8.79
CA LEU A 37 9.09 -2.52 9.19
C LEU A 37 8.28 -2.99 10.40
N ARG A 38 7.92 -4.28 10.45
CA ARG A 38 7.25 -4.90 11.60
C ARG A 38 8.11 -4.81 12.86
N GLU A 39 9.39 -5.16 12.76
CA GLU A 39 10.31 -5.10 13.92
C GLU A 39 10.54 -3.66 14.40
N THR A 40 10.60 -2.71 13.47
CA THR A 40 10.74 -1.27 13.80
C THR A 40 9.49 -0.74 14.48
N TYR A 41 8.28 -1.06 13.99
CA TYR A 41 7.03 -0.64 14.63
C TYR A 41 6.85 -1.28 16.01
N VAL A 42 7.22 -2.55 16.18
CA VAL A 42 7.23 -3.21 17.49
C VAL A 42 8.23 -2.54 18.44
N ALA A 43 9.45 -2.21 17.97
CA ALA A 43 10.45 -1.51 18.77
C ALA A 43 10.02 -0.08 19.17
N LEU A 44 9.22 0.58 18.33
CA LEU A 44 8.66 1.91 18.60
C LEU A 44 7.35 1.87 19.41
N GLY A 45 6.83 0.68 19.75
CA GLY A 45 5.59 0.51 20.52
C GLY A 45 4.31 0.80 19.73
N VAL A 46 4.35 0.68 18.41
CA VAL A 46 3.24 1.00 17.50
C VAL A 46 2.42 -0.26 17.26
N PRO A 47 1.11 -0.25 17.56
CA PRO A 47 0.26 -1.40 17.30
C PRO A 47 0.09 -1.62 15.79
N GLY A 48 0.52 -2.79 15.29
CA GLY A 48 0.37 -3.20 13.89
C GLY A 48 -1.07 -3.12 13.37
N ALA A 49 -2.05 -3.31 14.27
CA ALA A 49 -3.47 -3.14 13.96
C ALA A 49 -3.86 -1.71 13.52
N SER A 50 -3.23 -0.67 14.07
CA SER A 50 -3.45 0.71 13.60
C SER A 50 -2.84 0.92 12.22
N VAL A 51 -1.75 0.21 11.93
CA VAL A 51 -1.05 0.32 10.65
C VAL A 51 -1.85 -0.38 9.56
N SER A 52 -2.34 -1.59 9.81
CA SER A 52 -3.19 -2.34 8.88
C SER A 52 -4.51 -1.62 8.60
N ALA A 53 -5.13 -1.00 9.61
CA ALA A 53 -6.32 -0.17 9.44
C ALA A 53 -6.05 1.07 8.55
N GLY A 54 -4.86 1.67 8.64
CA GLY A 54 -4.43 2.77 7.78
C GLY A 54 -4.24 2.33 6.32
N VAL A 55 -3.57 1.20 6.11
CA VAL A 55 -3.37 0.60 4.78
C VAL A 55 -4.70 0.24 4.13
N ALA A 56 -5.67 -0.29 4.89
CA ALA A 56 -7.01 -0.59 4.38
C ALA A 56 -7.74 0.68 3.89
N LYS A 57 -7.69 1.77 4.66
CA LYS A 57 -8.29 3.05 4.23
C LYS A 57 -7.60 3.64 3.01
N MET A 58 -6.29 3.49 2.90
CA MET A 58 -5.54 3.91 1.71
C MET A 58 -5.91 3.09 0.48
N LYS A 59 -6.13 1.79 0.63
CA LYS A 59 -6.63 0.92 -0.44
C LYS A 59 -7.97 1.44 -0.98
N ASP A 60 -8.93 1.70 -0.09
CA ASP A 60 -10.25 2.20 -0.50
C ASP A 60 -10.16 3.55 -1.23
N ALA A 61 -9.33 4.47 -0.73
CA ALA A 61 -9.08 5.76 -1.38
C ALA A 61 -8.40 5.59 -2.75
N ALA A 62 -7.41 4.71 -2.86
CA ALA A 62 -6.70 4.44 -4.11
C ALA A 62 -7.62 3.79 -5.16
N ILE A 63 -8.47 2.85 -4.75
CA ILE A 63 -9.49 2.23 -5.61
C ILE A 63 -10.52 3.27 -6.06
N ALA A 64 -10.96 4.16 -5.16
CA ALA A 64 -11.89 5.23 -5.52
C ALA A 64 -11.30 6.19 -6.55
N ILE A 65 -10.02 6.56 -6.41
CA ILE A 65 -9.30 7.41 -7.37
C ILE A 65 -9.07 6.67 -8.70
N ALA A 66 -8.69 5.39 -8.66
CA ALA A 66 -8.45 4.59 -9.87
C ALA A 66 -9.74 4.29 -10.65
N ASN A 67 -10.89 4.29 -9.97
CA ASN A 67 -12.21 4.16 -10.59
C ASN A 67 -12.79 5.49 -11.07
N ASP A 68 -12.17 6.64 -10.78
CA ASP A 68 -12.68 7.93 -11.23
C ASP A 68 -12.49 8.06 -12.76
N PRO A 69 -13.58 8.10 -13.54
CA PRO A 69 -13.49 8.19 -14.99
C PRO A 69 -13.13 9.61 -15.47
N ALA A 70 -12.87 10.57 -14.57
CA ALA A 70 -12.53 11.95 -14.90
C ALA A 70 -11.23 12.06 -15.73
N GLY A 71 -11.37 11.96 -17.06
CA GLY A 71 -10.30 12.17 -18.04
C GLY A 71 -9.70 10.91 -18.67
N MET A 72 -10.22 9.72 -18.37
CA MET A 72 -9.76 8.46 -18.98
C MET A 72 -10.72 7.98 -20.07
N THR A 73 -10.17 7.34 -21.10
CA THR A 73 -10.98 6.63 -22.11
C THR A 73 -11.71 5.48 -21.41
N PRO A 74 -13.04 5.34 -21.56
CA PRO A 74 -13.78 4.27 -20.91
C PRO A 74 -13.22 2.91 -21.34
N GLY A 75 -12.74 2.12 -20.39
CA GLY A 75 -12.20 0.78 -20.62
C GLY A 75 -12.26 -0.06 -19.35
N ASP A 76 -12.19 -1.38 -19.50
CA ASP A 76 -12.20 -2.33 -18.38
C ASP A 76 -10.85 -2.32 -17.64
N CYS A 77 -10.67 -1.39 -16.71
CA CYS A 77 -9.52 -1.33 -15.82
C CYS A 77 -9.63 -2.31 -14.63
N SER A 78 -10.57 -3.26 -14.68
CA SER A 78 -10.88 -4.19 -13.59
C SER A 78 -9.71 -5.11 -13.22
N SER A 79 -8.91 -5.53 -14.20
CA SER A 79 -7.70 -6.33 -13.98
C SER A 79 -6.62 -5.55 -13.24
N LEU A 80 -6.39 -4.30 -13.63
CA LEU A 80 -5.42 -3.41 -12.97
C LEU A 80 -5.83 -3.12 -11.52
N ILE A 81 -7.12 -2.86 -11.29
CA ILE A 81 -7.65 -2.59 -9.95
C ILE A 81 -7.51 -3.83 -9.05
N ALA A 82 -7.78 -5.03 -9.59
CA ALA A 82 -7.60 -6.28 -8.86
C ALA A 82 -6.13 -6.53 -8.50
N GLU A 83 -5.20 -6.23 -9.41
CA GLU A 83 -3.76 -6.36 -9.17
C GLU A 83 -3.29 -5.39 -8.06
N VAL A 84 -3.69 -4.12 -8.16
CA VAL A 84 -3.39 -3.10 -7.14
C VAL A 84 -3.97 -3.49 -5.78
N ALA A 85 -5.22 -3.96 -5.73
CA ALA A 85 -5.84 -4.43 -4.50
C ALA A 85 -5.07 -5.60 -3.88
N GLY A 86 -4.58 -6.54 -4.69
CA GLY A 86 -3.72 -7.65 -4.25
C GLY A 86 -2.44 -7.17 -3.56
N TYR A 87 -1.78 -6.14 -4.10
CA TYR A 87 -0.58 -5.56 -3.47
C TYR A 87 -0.88 -4.88 -2.13
N PHE A 88 -2.04 -4.23 -1.99
CA PHE A 88 -2.46 -3.64 -0.72
C PHE A 88 -2.83 -4.71 0.33
N ASP A 89 -3.50 -5.79 -0.07
CA ASP A 89 -3.89 -6.86 0.85
C ASP A 89 -2.68 -7.67 1.34
N ALA A 90 -1.70 -7.93 0.47
CA ALA A 90 -0.42 -8.54 0.86
C ALA A 90 0.30 -7.72 1.94
N ARG A 91 0.26 -6.38 1.83
CA ARG A 91 0.84 -5.47 2.83
C ARG A 91 0.05 -5.42 4.14
N ALA A 92 -1.28 -5.44 4.07
CA ALA A 92 -2.11 -5.44 5.27
C ALA A 92 -1.83 -6.68 6.14
N PHE A 93 -1.61 -7.83 5.52
CA PHE A 93 -1.27 -9.07 6.22
C PHE A 93 0.11 -9.06 6.87
N ALA A 94 1.12 -8.53 6.21
CA ALA A 94 2.50 -8.60 6.71
C ALA A 94 2.82 -7.62 7.84
N VAL A 95 1.90 -6.69 8.11
CA VAL A 95 1.96 -5.71 9.19
C VAL A 95 1.14 -6.13 10.41
N ALA A 96 0.11 -6.95 10.21
CA ALA A 96 -0.84 -7.41 11.23
C ALA A 96 -0.21 -8.40 12.23
#